data_AF-A0A9X4E965-F1
#
_entry.id   AF-A0A9X4E965-F1
#
_cell.length_a   1.000
_cell.length_b   1.000
_cell.length_c   1.000
_cell.angle_alpha   90.00
_cell.angle_beta   90.00
_cell.angle_gamma   90.00
#
_symmetry.space_group_name_H-M   'P 1'
#
loop_
_entity.id
_entity.type
_entity.pdbx_description
1 polymer ?
#
loop_
_entity_poly.entity_id
_entity_poly.type
_entity_poly.pdbx_seq_one_letter_code
_entity_poly.pdbx_strand_id
1 'polypeptide(L)'
;MPPRSRGDAPVLPAARAPGSSAAAVPVTTSLQARVGRTASTPDELRSMAMAAWHKRGVAMIRLDDLPNEFDRLAVEAIATTLYGKRMLSE
;
A
#
# COMPACT_ATOMS: atom_id res chain seq x y z
N MET A 1 -4.38 54.62 -7.96
CA MET A 1 -3.46 55.31 -7.03
C MET A 1 -3.10 54.31 -5.93
N PRO A 2 -1.85 53.84 -5.82
CA PRO A 2 -1.43 52.94 -4.74
C PRO A 2 -0.97 53.75 -3.52
N PRO A 3 -0.94 53.14 -2.32
CA PRO A 3 0.13 53.48 -1.39
C PRO A 3 1.01 52.28 -1.05
N ARG A 4 2.31 52.57 -0.92
CA ARG A 4 3.42 51.68 -0.61
C ARG A 4 3.64 51.51 0.90
N SER A 5 4.05 50.30 1.27
CA SER A 5 5.13 49.92 2.22
C SER A 5 5.15 50.37 3.69
N ARG A 6 5.17 49.38 4.59
CA ARG A 6 6.02 49.18 5.79
C ARG A 6 5.74 47.75 6.28
N GLY A 7 6.65 46.80 6.43
CA GLY A 7 8.00 46.88 6.99
C GLY A 7 7.95 46.28 8.40
N ASP A 8 8.05 44.96 8.54
CA ASP A 8 8.38 44.28 9.80
C ASP A 8 8.82 42.82 9.53
N ALA A 9 9.89 42.39 10.18
CA ALA A 9 10.42 41.02 10.22
C ALA A 9 11.17 40.86 11.55
N PRO A 10 11.43 39.65 12.07
CA PRO A 10 10.78 38.35 11.88
C PRO A 10 10.28 37.77 13.23
N VAL A 11 9.31 36.85 13.21
CA VAL A 11 9.07 35.94 14.35
C VAL A 11 9.18 34.51 13.85
N LEU A 12 10.24 33.83 14.29
CA LEU A 12 10.42 32.39 14.20
C LEU A 12 9.58 31.71 15.28
N PRO A 13 8.77 30.70 14.94
CA PRO A 13 8.56 29.58 15.84
C PRO A 13 9.44 28.40 15.40
N ALA A 14 10.35 28.03 16.30
CA ALA A 14 11.03 26.75 16.28
C ALA A 14 10.04 25.61 16.59
N ALA A 15 10.08 24.53 15.81
CA ALA A 15 10.24 23.15 16.30
C ALA A 15 9.73 22.11 15.27
N ARG A 16 10.70 21.52 14.56
CA ARG A 16 10.88 20.06 14.37
C ARG A 16 9.72 19.24 13.76
N ALA A 17 9.85 19.03 12.46
CA ALA A 17 9.67 17.80 11.68
C ALA A 17 8.74 16.69 12.24
N PRO A 18 7.68 16.30 11.50
CA PRO A 18 7.41 14.90 11.25
C PRO A 18 8.43 14.39 10.22
N GLY A 19 9.09 13.27 10.55
CA GLY A 19 10.04 12.60 9.67
C GLY A 19 9.47 12.44 8.27
N SER A 20 10.23 12.93 7.30
CA SER A 20 10.02 12.69 5.88
C SER A 20 9.88 11.18 5.66
N SER A 21 8.65 10.71 5.50
CA SER A 21 8.40 9.47 4.78
C SER A 21 9.03 9.71 3.41
N ALA A 22 10.17 9.07 3.16
CA ALA A 22 10.85 9.14 1.88
C ALA A 22 9.80 8.73 0.84
N ALA A 23 9.22 9.74 0.17
CA ALA A 23 8.38 9.53 -0.97
C ALA A 23 9.23 8.72 -1.94
N ALA A 24 8.92 7.43 -2.06
CA ALA A 24 9.58 6.53 -2.97
C ALA A 24 9.53 7.21 -4.34
N VAL A 25 10.67 7.73 -4.79
CA VAL A 25 10.77 8.34 -6.11
C VAL A 25 10.34 7.27 -7.08
N PRO A 26 9.25 7.46 -7.84
CA PRO A 26 8.73 6.41 -8.70
C PRO A 26 9.79 6.12 -9.77
N VAL A 27 10.53 5.04 -9.58
CA VAL A 27 11.52 4.58 -10.55
C VAL A 27 10.72 4.10 -11.74
N THR A 28 10.75 4.89 -12.82
CA THR A 28 10.12 4.52 -14.08
C THR A 28 10.93 3.40 -14.70
N THR A 29 10.53 2.16 -14.43
CA THR A 29 11.15 0.98 -15.04
C THR A 29 10.38 0.64 -16.32
N SER A 30 11.08 0.10 -17.32
CA SER A 30 10.47 -0.39 -18.57
C SER A 30 9.40 -1.46 -18.34
N LEU A 31 9.38 -2.07 -17.15
CA LEU A 31 8.35 -3.01 -16.71
C LEU A 31 7.00 -2.34 -16.43
N GLN A 32 7.00 -1.05 -16.06
CA GLN A 32 5.81 -0.32 -15.64
C GLN A 32 4.80 -0.10 -16.77
N ALA A 33 5.26 -0.09 -18.03
CA ALA A 33 4.39 -0.07 -19.21
C ALA A 33 3.80 -1.45 -19.55
N ARG A 34 4.34 -2.54 -18.97
CA ARG A 34 3.99 -3.93 -19.28
C ARG A 34 3.22 -4.61 -18.15
N VAL A 35 3.48 -4.23 -16.91
CA VAL A 35 2.70 -4.65 -15.74
C VAL A 35 1.51 -3.71 -15.67
N GLY A 36 0.33 -4.20 -16.05
CA GLY A 36 -0.91 -3.46 -15.87
C GLY A 36 -1.00 -2.93 -14.43
N ARG A 37 -1.57 -1.73 -14.26
CA ARG A 37 -1.67 -1.03 -12.98
C ARG A 37 -2.04 -2.02 -11.86
N THR A 38 -1.10 -2.33 -10.98
CA THR A 38 -1.33 -3.22 -9.83
C THR A 38 -2.32 -2.53 -8.90
N ALA A 39 -3.36 -3.23 -8.46
CA ALA A 39 -4.37 -2.67 -7.57
C ALA A 39 -3.69 -2.03 -6.35
N SER A 40 -3.86 -0.72 -6.23
CA SER A 40 -3.11 0.09 -5.27
C SER A 40 -3.97 0.48 -4.08
N THR A 41 -5.29 0.35 -4.20
CA THR A 41 -6.24 0.68 -3.14
C THR A 41 -6.95 -0.58 -2.61
N PRO A 42 -7.38 -0.58 -1.34
CA PRO A 42 -8.15 -1.68 -0.77
C PRO A 42 -9.43 -2.01 -1.55
N ASP A 43 -10.10 -0.99 -2.11
CA ASP A 43 -11.33 -1.16 -2.89
C ASP A 43 -11.07 -1.84 -4.24
N GLU A 44 -9.97 -1.47 -4.92
CA GLU A 44 -9.56 -2.14 -6.16
C GLU A 44 -9.22 -3.61 -5.90
N LEU A 45 -8.50 -3.92 -4.81
CA LEU A 45 -8.19 -5.29 -4.41
C LEU A 45 -9.47 -6.08 -4.12
N ARG A 46 -10.44 -5.47 -3.44
CA ARG A 46 -11.74 -6.12 -3.15
C ARG A 46 -12.53 -6.41 -4.43
N SER A 47 -12.58 -5.46 -5.36
CA SER A 47 -13.23 -5.65 -6.67
C SER A 47 -12.59 -6.79 -7.46
N MET A 48 -11.25 -6.87 -7.45
CA MET A 48 -10.52 -7.97 -8.08
C MET A 48 -10.79 -9.31 -7.38
N ALA A 49 -10.82 -9.35 -6.05
CA ALA A 49 -11.15 -10.55 -5.29
C ALA A 49 -12.57 -11.04 -5.60
N MET A 50 -13.55 -10.13 -5.68
CA MET A 50 -14.92 -10.47 -6.09
C MET A 50 -14.96 -11.03 -7.51
N ALA A 51 -14.26 -10.41 -8.45
CA ALA A 51 -14.18 -10.90 -9.82
C ALA A 51 -13.52 -12.29 -9.89
N ALA A 52 -12.45 -12.52 -9.13
CA ALA A 52 -11.76 -13.81 -9.06
C ALA A 52 -12.67 -14.92 -8.49
N TRP A 53 -13.45 -14.59 -7.46
CA TRP A 53 -14.43 -15.51 -6.86
C TRP A 53 -15.50 -15.91 -7.88
N HIS A 54 -16.18 -14.92 -8.47
CA HIS A 54 -17.33 -15.20 -9.33
C HIS A 54 -16.94 -15.79 -10.69
N LYS A 55 -15.78 -15.42 -11.24
CA LYS A 55 -15.39 -15.86 -12.60
C LYS A 55 -14.52 -17.10 -12.62
N ARG A 56 -13.77 -17.36 -11.55
CA ARG A 56 -12.76 -18.43 -11.50
C ARG A 56 -12.88 -19.34 -10.28
N GLY A 57 -13.79 -19.05 -9.35
CA GLY A 57 -13.93 -19.81 -8.11
C GLY A 57 -12.73 -19.66 -7.17
N VAL A 58 -11.95 -18.58 -7.31
CA VAL A 58 -10.75 -18.34 -6.50
C VAL A 58 -11.08 -17.33 -5.41
N ALA A 59 -10.93 -17.71 -4.15
CA ALA A 59 -11.08 -16.81 -3.02
C ALA A 59 -9.73 -16.15 -2.67
N MET A 60 -9.73 -14.82 -2.56
CA MET A 60 -8.61 -14.06 -2.01
C MET A 60 -8.98 -13.63 -0.60
N ILE A 61 -8.27 -14.15 0.40
CA ILE A 61 -8.54 -13.89 1.80
C ILE A 61 -7.24 -13.48 2.46
N ARG A 62 -7.24 -12.38 3.23
CA ARG A 62 -6.07 -12.02 4.03
C ARG A 62 -6.01 -12.96 5.22
N LEU A 63 -4.80 -13.39 5.60
CA LEU A 63 -4.60 -14.21 6.79
C LEU A 63 -5.20 -13.55 8.05
N ASP A 64 -5.13 -12.22 8.14
CA ASP A 64 -5.70 -11.43 9.25
C ASP A 64 -7.23 -11.51 9.33
N ASP A 65 -7.91 -11.72 8.20
CA ASP A 65 -9.37 -11.79 8.11
C ASP A 65 -9.90 -13.19 8.52
N LEU A 66 -9.02 -14.17 8.72
CA LEU A 66 -9.40 -15.47 9.26
C LEU A 66 -9.60 -15.36 10.78
N PRO A 67 -10.82 -15.62 11.31
CA PRO A 67 -11.11 -15.48 12.73
C PRO A 67 -10.50 -16.61 13.56
N ASN A 68 -10.31 -17.79 12.97
CA ASN A 68 -9.79 -18.97 13.62
C ASN A 68 -8.29 -19.10 13.38
N GLU A 69 -7.54 -19.27 14.47
CA GLU A 69 -6.09 -19.44 14.45
C GLU A 69 -5.67 -20.75 13.76
N PHE A 70 -6.43 -21.84 13.95
CA PHE A 70 -6.14 -23.11 13.29
C PHE A 70 -6.27 -23.00 11.77
N ASP A 71 -7.30 -22.30 11.29
CA ASP A 71 -7.50 -22.09 9.85
C ASP A 71 -6.39 -21.20 9.28
N ARG A 72 -5.94 -20.20 10.05
CA ARG A 72 -4.84 -19.33 9.65
C ARG A 72 -3.54 -20.12 9.48
N LEU A 73 -3.21 -20.98 10.44
CA LEU A 73 -2.02 -21.85 10.37
C LEU A 73 -2.12 -22.84 9.20
N ALA A 74 -3.30 -23.42 8.96
CA ALA A 74 -3.51 -24.35 7.85
C ALA A 74 -3.31 -23.66 6.49
N VAL A 75 -3.91 -22.48 6.30
CA VAL A 75 -3.75 -21.68 5.08
C VAL A 75 -2.30 -21.23 4.90
N GLU A 76 -1.61 -20.84 5.97
CA GLU A 76 -0.20 -20.45 5.92
C GLU A 76 0.70 -21.63 5.55
N ALA A 77 0.45 -22.82 6.09
CA ALA A 77 1.19 -24.02 5.74
C ALA A 77 1.01 -24.37 4.25
N ILE A 78 -0.23 -24.36 3.76
CA ILE A 78 -0.54 -24.59 2.34
C ILE A 78 0.15 -23.53 1.47
N ALA A 79 0.05 -22.26 1.82
CA ALA A 79 0.69 -21.18 1.10
C ALA A 79 2.22 -21.32 1.10
N THR A 80 2.81 -21.77 2.21
CA THR A 80 4.25 -22.01 2.31
C THR A 80 4.69 -23.17 1.41
N THR A 81 3.88 -24.22 1.28
CA THR A 81 4.13 -25.32 0.34
C THR A 81 4.03 -24.86 -1.12
N LEU A 82 3.03 -24.02 -1.46
CA LEU A 82 2.77 -23.61 -2.83
C LEU A 82 3.70 -22.49 -3.32
N TYR A 83 4.00 -21.53 -2.45
CA TYR A 83 4.67 -20.27 -2.81
C TYR A 83 6.01 -20.07 -2.09
N GLY A 84 6.39 -20.97 -1.19
CA GLY A 84 7.57 -20.84 -0.34
C GLY A 84 7.31 -19.98 0.90
N LYS A 85 8.35 -19.84 1.74
CA LYS A 85 8.25 -19.04 2.97
C LYS A 85 7.88 -17.59 2.65
N ARG A 86 6.88 -17.07 3.36
CA ARG A 86 6.48 -15.66 3.25
C ARG A 86 7.63 -14.76 3.69
N MET A 87 8.22 -14.05 2.73
CA MET A 87 9.16 -12.97 3.02
C MET A 87 8.34 -11.75 3.44
N LEU A 88 8.44 -11.35 4.71
CA LEU A 88 7.92 -10.06 5.13
C LEU A 88 8.88 -9.01 4.57
N SER A 89 8.51 -8.35 3.47
CA SER A 89 9.23 -7.16 3.03
C SER A 89 8.79 -6.01 3.93
N GLU A 90 9.67 -5.64 4.88
CA GLU A 90 9.60 -4.36 5.62
C GLU A 90 9.72 -3.15 4.69
#